data_AF-A0A496LE63-F1
#
_entry.id   AF-A0A496LE63-F1
#
_cell.length_a   1.000
_cell.length_b   1.000
_cell.length_c   1.000
_cell.angle_alpha   90.00
_cell.angle_beta   90.00
_cell.angle_gamma   90.00
#
_symmetry.space_group_name_H-M   'P 1'
#
loop_
_entity.id
_entity.type
_entity.pdbx_description
1 polymer ?
#
loop_
_entity_poly.entity_id
_entity_poly.type
_entity_poly.pdbx_seq_one_letter_code
_entity_poly.pdbx_strand_id
1 'polypeptide(L)'
;MQKKFIKTQITKNRIRNTVKICMRKSLFYKISIVTLLSLSGQIIVLAIYAILQKYTHLAEINLLKITQLLQQLFVFGIPAIIGVRFLNKNNGISNTDKTNNISIILLAIVFVFVSVPAIDMLLKWNEGLHLPESMRGIEMWIRTQETNATILTEKLLATNTVGGLGINIIIVALSAAVCEELFFRGFLLRSFTEHIDTHIAVWLTAIIFSFIHFQFLGFIPRMVLGAAFGHMAIYGKSLWAPIAAHFTNNAIGVVAFYLSHNKITDIKTENFGTAISVASLVLAIATIYLMRCIHKKNSRDLFA
;
A
#
# COMPACT_ATOMS: atom_id res chain seq x y z
N MET A 1 -59.63 -1.33 13.77
CA MET A 1 -58.40 -2.10 14.07
C MET A 1 -57.26 -1.91 13.04
N GLN A 2 -57.53 -1.86 11.72
CA GLN A 2 -56.50 -1.74 10.68
C GLN A 2 -55.57 -0.50 10.77
N LYS A 3 -56.08 0.70 11.10
CA LYS A 3 -55.26 1.91 11.20
C LYS A 3 -54.15 1.83 12.28
N LYS A 4 -54.40 1.10 13.37
CA LYS A 4 -53.42 0.90 14.46
C LYS A 4 -52.30 -0.07 14.00
N PHE A 5 -52.65 -1.11 13.24
CA PHE A 5 -51.71 -2.09 12.69
C PHE A 5 -50.76 -1.49 11.64
N ILE A 6 -51.29 -0.64 10.74
CA ILE A 6 -50.50 0.07 9.72
C ILE A 6 -49.52 1.06 10.36
N LYS A 7 -49.95 1.80 11.39
CA LYS A 7 -49.07 2.72 12.14
C LYS A 7 -47.92 1.94 12.80
N THR A 8 -48.20 0.80 13.43
CA THR A 8 -47.16 -0.04 14.08
C THR A 8 -46.16 -0.64 13.06
N GLN A 9 -46.62 -1.04 11.88
CA GLN A 9 -45.77 -1.50 10.76
C GLN A 9 -44.86 -0.39 10.22
N ILE A 10 -45.39 0.82 10.03
CA ILE A 10 -44.61 1.99 9.58
C ILE A 10 -43.57 2.38 10.64
N THR A 11 -43.93 2.40 11.93
CA THR A 11 -42.97 2.71 13.01
C THR A 11 -41.92 1.61 13.17
N LYS A 12 -42.27 0.32 13.04
CA LYS A 12 -41.30 -0.78 13.03
C LYS A 12 -40.35 -0.69 11.84
N ASN A 13 -40.83 -0.37 10.64
CA ASN A 13 -39.97 -0.19 9.46
C ASN A 13 -39.11 1.07 9.56
N ARG A 14 -39.63 2.15 10.13
CA ARG A 14 -38.86 3.38 10.39
C ARG A 14 -37.77 3.13 11.43
N ILE A 15 -38.06 2.45 12.54
CA ILE A 15 -37.06 2.04 13.54
C ILE A 15 -36.07 1.04 12.94
N ARG A 16 -36.49 0.06 12.13
CA ARG A 16 -35.57 -0.85 11.43
C ARG A 16 -34.66 -0.12 10.46
N ASN A 17 -35.16 0.90 9.78
CA ASN A 17 -34.37 1.73 8.87
C ASN A 17 -33.44 2.67 9.64
N THR A 18 -33.88 3.30 10.73
CA THR A 18 -33.04 4.13 11.59
C THR A 18 -31.98 3.30 12.31
N VAL A 19 -32.30 2.07 12.74
CA VAL A 19 -31.34 1.11 13.32
C VAL A 19 -30.42 0.57 12.24
N LYS A 20 -30.87 0.31 11.00
CA LYS A 20 -29.96 -0.02 9.87
C LYS A 20 -29.03 1.13 9.51
N ILE A 21 -29.51 2.37 9.58
CA ILE A 21 -28.71 3.59 9.38
C ILE A 21 -27.71 3.76 10.53
N CYS A 22 -28.11 3.47 11.77
CA CYS A 22 -27.26 3.51 12.96
C CYS A 22 -26.28 2.32 13.05
N MET A 23 -26.60 1.19 12.41
CA MET A 23 -25.74 -0.01 12.31
C MET A 23 -24.76 0.03 11.12
N ARG A 24 -24.73 1.12 10.36
CA ARG A 24 -23.60 1.46 9.49
C ARG A 24 -22.58 2.15 10.39
N LYS A 25 -21.63 1.39 10.97
CA LYS A 25 -20.48 1.96 11.71
C LYS A 25 -19.95 3.11 10.84
N SER A 26 -20.02 4.35 11.33
CA SER A 26 -19.67 5.52 10.51
C SER A 26 -18.24 5.35 9.99
N LEU A 27 -17.96 5.81 8.77
CA LEU A 27 -16.61 5.77 8.20
C LEU A 27 -15.58 6.27 9.21
N PHE A 28 -15.89 7.38 9.88
CA PHE A 28 -15.10 7.94 10.97
C PHE A 28 -14.80 6.92 12.06
N TYR A 29 -15.81 6.23 12.60
CA TYR A 29 -15.60 5.18 13.62
C TYR A 29 -14.66 4.07 13.14
N LYS A 30 -14.80 3.60 11.90
CA LYS A 30 -13.93 2.55 11.35
C LYS A 30 -12.47 3.00 11.29
N ILE A 31 -12.24 4.19 10.72
CA ILE A 31 -10.90 4.77 10.56
C ILE A 31 -10.28 5.08 11.92
N SER A 32 -11.05 5.65 12.85
CA SER A 32 -10.57 5.96 14.21
C SER A 32 -10.12 4.72 14.96
N ILE A 33 -10.88 3.61 14.90
CA ILE A 33 -10.46 2.36 15.56
C ILE A 33 -9.17 1.82 14.95
N VAL A 34 -9.09 1.71 13.63
CA VAL A 34 -7.89 1.15 12.99
C VAL A 34 -6.68 2.04 13.22
N THR A 35 -6.86 3.37 13.21
CA THR A 35 -5.79 4.31 13.57
C THR A 35 -5.32 4.11 15.01
N LEU A 36 -6.24 3.96 15.97
CA LEU A 36 -5.89 3.68 17.36
C LEU A 36 -5.16 2.34 17.52
N LEU A 37 -5.56 1.31 16.77
CA LEU A 37 -4.87 0.02 16.75
C LEU A 37 -3.45 0.16 16.17
N SER A 38 -3.26 0.89 15.06
CA SER A 38 -1.94 1.15 14.49
C SER A 38 -1.03 1.95 15.42
N LEU A 39 -1.56 2.98 16.10
CA LEU A 39 -0.82 3.75 17.10
C LEU A 39 -0.44 2.91 18.32
N SER A 40 -1.36 2.06 18.80
CA SER A 40 -1.07 1.11 19.88
C SER A 40 0.00 0.11 19.47
N GLY A 41 -0.07 -0.38 18.22
CA GLY A 41 0.95 -1.23 17.62
C GLY A 41 2.32 -0.55 17.60
N GLN A 42 2.39 0.73 17.23
CA GLN A 42 3.65 1.48 17.26
C GLN A 42 4.25 1.56 18.67
N ILE A 43 3.43 1.81 19.69
CA ILE A 43 3.89 1.83 21.09
C ILE A 43 4.43 0.45 21.51
N ILE A 44 3.75 -0.63 21.13
CA ILE A 44 4.20 -2.00 21.41
C ILE A 44 5.56 -2.26 20.74
N VAL A 45 5.72 -1.87 19.48
CA VAL A 45 6.99 -2.04 18.75
C VAL A 45 8.12 -1.27 19.43
N LEU A 46 7.88 -0.03 19.87
CA LEU A 46 8.87 0.76 20.60
C LEU A 46 9.26 0.12 21.94
N ALA A 47 8.28 -0.43 22.66
CA ALA A 47 8.56 -1.15 23.91
C ALA A 47 9.39 -2.41 23.66
N ILE A 48 9.06 -3.20 22.63
CA ILE A 48 9.84 -4.39 22.26
C ILE A 48 11.27 -4.00 21.85
N TYR A 49 11.42 -2.95 21.03
CA TYR A 49 12.74 -2.42 20.65
C TYR A 49 13.58 -2.07 21.88
N ALA A 50 13.02 -1.32 22.83
CA ALA A 50 13.73 -0.91 24.04
C ALA A 50 14.15 -2.11 24.92
N ILE A 51 13.28 -3.12 25.04
CA ILE A 51 13.58 -4.37 25.76
C ILE A 51 14.71 -5.12 25.06
N LEU A 52 14.60 -5.36 23.75
CA LEU A 52 15.63 -6.07 22.99
C LEU A 52 16.98 -5.35 23.08
N GLN A 53 16.99 -4.04 22.87
CA GLN A 53 18.20 -3.23 22.96
C GLN A 53 18.88 -3.37 24.33
N LYS A 54 18.09 -3.39 25.41
CA LYS A 54 18.61 -3.47 26.78
C LYS A 54 19.11 -4.85 27.18
N TYR A 55 18.45 -5.93 26.74
CA TYR A 55 18.63 -7.27 27.31
C TYR A 55 19.29 -8.29 26.38
N THR A 56 19.36 -8.05 25.07
CA THR A 56 19.80 -9.07 24.09
C THR A 56 21.14 -8.80 23.43
N HIS A 57 21.75 -7.62 23.66
CA HIS A 57 23.01 -7.17 23.05
C HIS A 57 23.10 -7.44 21.52
N LEU A 58 21.96 -7.42 20.84
CA LEU A 58 21.88 -7.63 19.39
C LEU A 58 22.60 -6.49 18.67
N ALA A 59 23.26 -6.82 17.56
CA ALA A 59 23.79 -5.82 16.65
C ALA A 59 22.67 -4.88 16.17
N GLU A 60 22.97 -3.57 16.06
CA GLU A 60 22.01 -2.51 15.68
C GLU A 60 21.24 -2.86 14.39
N ILE A 61 21.92 -3.46 13.41
CA ILE A 61 21.31 -3.88 12.13
C ILE A 61 20.24 -4.96 12.33
N ASN A 62 20.50 -5.95 13.20
CA ASN A 62 19.53 -7.02 13.48
C ASN A 62 18.33 -6.45 14.24
N LEU A 63 18.57 -5.54 15.18
CA LEU A 63 17.51 -4.84 15.88
C LEU A 63 16.63 -4.03 14.90
N LEU A 64 17.24 -3.30 13.96
CA LEU A 64 16.52 -2.56 12.92
C LEU A 64 15.67 -3.49 12.04
N LYS A 65 16.21 -4.63 11.60
CA LYS A 65 15.48 -5.64 10.81
C LYS A 65 14.28 -6.21 11.56
N ILE A 66 14.46 -6.58 12.83
CA ILE A 66 13.38 -7.09 13.68
C ILE A 66 12.31 -6.01 13.86
N THR A 67 12.70 -4.78 14.18
CA THR A 67 11.77 -3.66 14.36
C THR A 67 11.00 -3.37 13.08
N GLN A 68 11.63 -3.41 11.91
CA GLN A 68 10.94 -3.24 10.63
C GLN A 68 9.86 -4.30 10.42
N LEU A 69 10.17 -5.57 10.66
CA LEU A 69 9.19 -6.66 10.56
C LEU A 69 8.04 -6.47 11.55
N LEU A 70 8.35 -6.09 12.80
CA LEU A 70 7.33 -5.84 13.82
C LEU A 70 6.44 -4.65 13.46
N GLN A 71 6.97 -3.58 12.87
CA GLN A 71 6.16 -2.46 12.37
C GLN A 71 5.17 -2.94 11.31
N GLN A 72 5.61 -3.75 10.35
CA GLN A 72 4.73 -4.29 9.31
C GLN A 72 3.57 -5.09 9.91
N LEU A 73 3.85 -5.92 10.92
CA LEU A 73 2.82 -6.72 11.59
C LEU A 73 1.90 -5.89 12.50
N PHE A 74 2.45 -5.08 13.40
CA PHE A 74 1.67 -4.42 14.46
C PHE A 74 1.05 -3.10 14.03
N VAL A 75 1.63 -2.39 13.07
CA VAL A 75 1.12 -1.10 12.58
C VAL A 75 0.17 -1.29 11.40
N PHE A 76 0.44 -2.25 10.51
CA PHE A 76 -0.36 -2.49 9.31
C PHE A 76 -1.14 -3.80 9.36
N GLY A 77 -0.45 -4.95 9.45
CA GLY A 77 -1.06 -6.27 9.28
C GLY A 77 -2.19 -6.58 10.27
N ILE A 78 -1.91 -6.53 11.57
CA ILE A 78 -2.87 -6.84 12.64
C ILE A 78 -4.04 -5.85 12.63
N PRO A 79 -3.83 -4.51 12.62
CA PRO A 79 -4.93 -3.55 12.52
C PRO A 79 -5.80 -3.78 11.28
N ALA A 80 -5.21 -4.12 10.14
CA ALA A 80 -5.94 -4.42 8.91
C ALA A 80 -6.82 -5.67 9.06
N ILE A 81 -6.28 -6.77 9.59
CA ILE A 81 -7.03 -8.03 9.78
C ILE A 81 -8.21 -7.80 10.72
N ILE A 82 -8.00 -7.10 11.83
CA ILE A 82 -9.07 -6.74 12.78
C ILE A 82 -10.10 -5.84 12.09
N GLY A 83 -9.64 -4.81 11.38
CA GLY A 83 -10.50 -3.87 10.66
C GLY A 83 -11.39 -4.56 9.62
N VAL A 84 -10.81 -5.42 8.78
CA VAL A 84 -11.54 -6.19 7.77
C VAL A 84 -12.55 -7.13 8.43
N ARG A 85 -12.15 -7.90 9.43
CA ARG A 85 -12.99 -8.94 10.04
C ARG A 85 -14.14 -8.40 10.88
N PHE A 86 -13.96 -7.27 11.55
CA PHE A 86 -14.92 -6.77 12.56
C PHE A 86 -15.59 -5.44 12.19
N LEU A 87 -15.03 -4.68 11.25
CA LEU A 87 -15.54 -3.36 10.87
C LEU A 87 -16.15 -3.34 9.46
N ASN A 88 -15.67 -4.18 8.54
CA ASN A 88 -16.21 -4.28 7.17
C ASN A 88 -17.19 -5.46 7.05
N LYS A 89 -18.48 -5.14 6.94
CA LYS A 89 -19.58 -6.12 6.86
C LYS A 89 -19.82 -6.67 5.45
N ASN A 90 -19.33 -5.96 4.42
CA ASN A 90 -19.40 -6.41 3.04
C ASN A 90 -18.13 -7.21 2.72
N ASN A 91 -18.28 -8.53 2.71
CA ASN A 91 -17.22 -9.47 2.39
C ASN A 91 -16.81 -9.48 0.92
N GLY A 92 -17.32 -8.59 0.05
CA GLY A 92 -17.13 -8.68 -1.41
C GLY A 92 -15.69 -8.54 -1.90
N ILE A 93 -14.74 -8.24 -1.00
CA ILE A 93 -13.30 -8.35 -1.25
C ILE A 93 -12.60 -9.00 0.00
N SER A 94 -13.34 -9.44 1.03
CA SER A 94 -12.75 -10.13 2.19
C SER A 94 -12.63 -11.62 1.92
N ASN A 95 -11.37 -12.06 1.89
CA ASN A 95 -10.88 -13.43 1.79
C ASN A 95 -11.16 -14.10 0.46
N THR A 96 -10.13 -14.21 -0.37
CA THR A 96 -10.01 -15.38 -1.27
C THR A 96 -11.25 -15.62 -2.14
N ASP A 97 -11.90 -14.56 -2.64
CA ASP A 97 -13.07 -14.67 -3.50
C ASP A 97 -12.63 -15.18 -4.88
N LYS A 98 -12.37 -16.50 -4.92
CA LYS A 98 -12.37 -17.53 -5.98
C LYS A 98 -11.91 -17.20 -7.40
N THR A 99 -11.42 -16.00 -7.67
CA THR A 99 -10.95 -15.58 -8.99
C THR A 99 -9.56 -14.99 -8.85
N ASN A 100 -8.61 -15.81 -8.41
CA ASN A 100 -7.19 -15.55 -8.65
C ASN A 100 -6.97 -15.64 -10.16
N ASN A 101 -7.34 -14.57 -10.87
CA ASN A 101 -7.12 -14.47 -12.30
C ASN A 101 -5.62 -14.31 -12.50
N ILE A 102 -4.98 -15.44 -12.81
CA ILE A 102 -3.54 -15.51 -13.00
C ILE A 102 -3.06 -14.52 -14.06
N SER A 103 -3.87 -14.26 -15.09
CA SER A 103 -3.57 -13.27 -16.11
C SER A 103 -3.48 -11.86 -15.52
N ILE A 104 -4.35 -11.49 -14.57
CA ILE A 104 -4.27 -10.18 -13.89
C ILE A 104 -3.03 -10.12 -12.99
N ILE A 105 -2.68 -11.21 -12.30
CA ILE A 105 -1.46 -11.27 -11.47
C ILE A 105 -0.20 -11.14 -12.34
N LEU A 106 -0.13 -11.87 -13.46
CA LEU A 106 0.99 -11.78 -14.40
C LEU A 106 1.09 -10.38 -15.02
N LEU A 107 -0.03 -9.78 -15.42
CA LEU A 107 -0.05 -8.41 -15.90
C LEU A 107 0.39 -7.40 -14.82
N ALA A 108 0.13 -7.68 -13.54
CA ALA A 108 0.57 -6.83 -12.44
C ALA A 108 2.09 -6.87 -12.27
N ILE A 109 2.71 -8.04 -12.44
CA ILE A 109 4.17 -8.19 -12.47
C ILE A 109 4.75 -7.48 -13.70
N VAL A 110 4.17 -7.69 -14.89
CA VAL A 110 4.59 -7.01 -16.13
C VAL A 110 4.49 -5.49 -16.01
N PHE A 111 3.41 -4.98 -15.41
CA PHE A 111 3.23 -3.55 -15.15
C PHE A 111 4.43 -2.98 -14.39
N VAL A 112 4.91 -3.66 -13.34
CA VAL A 112 6.04 -3.17 -12.53
C VAL A 112 7.28 -2.99 -13.41
N PHE A 113 7.70 -4.03 -14.12
CA PHE A 113 8.88 -3.96 -15.00
C PHE A 113 8.76 -2.89 -16.07
N VAL A 114 7.61 -2.83 -16.73
CA VAL A 114 7.35 -1.85 -17.79
C VAL A 114 7.31 -0.43 -17.25
N SER A 115 6.85 -0.23 -16.01
CA SER A 115 6.69 1.10 -15.41
C SER A 115 7.98 1.72 -14.90
N VAL A 116 9.08 0.96 -14.77
CA VAL A 116 10.34 1.43 -14.16
C VAL A 116 10.83 2.75 -14.78
N PRO A 117 11.00 2.89 -16.11
CA PRO A 117 11.46 4.15 -16.71
C PRO A 117 10.51 5.34 -16.51
N ALA A 118 9.18 5.09 -16.48
CA ALA A 118 8.20 6.14 -16.24
C ALA A 118 8.21 6.61 -14.78
N ILE A 119 8.35 5.68 -13.84
CA ILE A 119 8.43 5.98 -12.40
C ILE A 119 9.74 6.72 -12.09
N ASP A 120 10.86 6.35 -12.69
CA ASP A 120 12.13 7.07 -12.58
C ASP A 120 12.02 8.53 -13.06
N MET A 121 11.37 8.76 -14.20
CA MET A 121 11.11 10.12 -14.69
C MET A 121 10.25 10.94 -13.71
N LEU A 122 9.21 10.34 -13.14
CA LEU A 122 8.38 10.99 -12.12
C LEU A 122 9.15 11.26 -10.83
N LEU A 123 10.05 10.36 -10.43
CA LEU A 123 10.92 10.55 -9.28
C LEU A 123 11.84 11.75 -9.49
N LYS A 124 12.57 11.81 -10.60
CA LYS A 124 13.47 12.94 -10.94
C LYS A 124 12.73 14.27 -10.98
N TRP A 125 11.51 14.28 -11.52
CA TRP A 125 10.67 15.47 -11.51
C TRP A 125 10.27 15.88 -10.08
N ASN A 126 9.89 14.92 -9.24
CA ASN A 126 9.46 15.18 -7.88
C ASN A 126 10.62 15.55 -6.93
N GLU A 127 11.83 15.04 -7.18
CA GLU A 127 13.07 15.44 -6.49
C GLU A 127 13.46 16.90 -6.80
N GLY A 128 13.04 17.42 -7.95
CA GLY A 128 13.17 18.83 -8.35
C GLY A 128 12.27 19.79 -7.58
N LEU A 129 11.61 19.34 -6.52
CA LEU A 129 10.79 20.18 -5.64
C LEU A 129 11.65 21.29 -5.01
N HIS A 130 11.27 22.54 -5.29
CA HIS A 130 11.77 23.74 -4.64
C HIS A 130 10.59 24.58 -4.16
N LEU A 131 10.61 24.95 -2.88
CA LEU A 131 9.58 25.77 -2.27
C LEU A 131 10.00 27.25 -2.27
N PRO A 132 9.04 28.19 -2.21
CA PRO A 132 9.36 29.60 -2.06
C PRO A 132 10.14 29.86 -0.76
N GLU A 133 10.92 30.95 -0.72
CA GLU A 133 11.80 31.27 0.41
C GLU A 133 11.06 31.30 1.77
N SER A 134 9.79 31.72 1.79
CA SER A 134 8.94 31.71 2.98
C SER A 134 8.71 30.32 3.59
N MET A 135 8.94 29.25 2.80
CA MET A 135 8.80 27.84 3.18
C MET A 135 10.14 27.10 3.21
N ARG A 136 11.28 27.81 3.21
CA ARG A 136 12.61 27.17 3.24
C ARG A 136 12.79 26.20 4.42
N GLY A 137 12.20 26.50 5.57
CA GLY A 137 12.20 25.60 6.73
C GLY A 137 11.51 24.25 6.46
N ILE A 138 10.40 24.27 5.70
CA ILE A 138 9.69 23.06 5.29
C ILE A 138 10.53 22.28 4.28
N GLU A 139 11.13 22.95 3.30
CA GLU A 139 12.01 22.30 2.33
C GLU A 139 13.21 21.62 3.01
N MET A 140 13.86 22.30 3.95
CA MET A 140 14.96 21.72 4.73
C MET A 140 14.50 20.49 5.53
N TRP A 141 13.31 20.55 6.13
CA TRP A 141 12.74 19.40 6.83
C TRP A 141 12.49 18.23 5.87
N ILE A 142 11.90 18.47 4.69
CA ILE A 142 11.70 17.45 3.65
C ILE A 142 13.02 16.80 3.29
N ARG A 143 14.04 17.60 2.94
CA ARG A 143 15.37 17.09 2.55
C ARG A 143 16.03 16.29 3.67
N THR A 144 15.90 16.74 4.92
CA THR A 144 16.42 16.02 6.09
C THR A 144 15.75 14.65 6.29
N GLN A 145 14.42 14.57 6.12
CA GLN A 145 13.72 13.28 6.21
C GLN A 145 14.17 12.31 5.12
N GLU A 146 14.41 12.80 3.90
CA GLU A 146 14.92 11.96 2.80
C GLU A 146 16.33 11.43 3.09
N THR A 147 17.23 12.27 3.60
CA THR A 147 18.58 11.84 4.01
C THR A 147 18.50 10.79 5.11
N ASN A 148 17.66 11.00 6.13
CA ASN A 148 17.50 10.04 7.23
C ASN A 148 16.94 8.70 6.73
N ALA A 149 15.92 8.73 5.86
CA ALA A 149 15.35 7.53 5.28
C ALA A 149 16.39 6.77 4.44
N THR A 150 17.17 7.48 3.62
CA THR A 150 18.25 6.88 2.81
C THR A 150 19.27 6.15 3.68
N ILE A 151 19.78 6.81 4.73
CA ILE A 151 20.75 6.21 5.66
C ILE A 151 20.18 4.94 6.33
N LEU A 152 18.92 4.99 6.77
CA LEU A 152 18.27 3.85 7.40
C LEU A 152 18.04 2.70 6.41
N THR A 153 17.62 3.00 5.18
CA THR A 153 17.45 2.00 4.12
C THR A 153 18.78 1.36 3.75
N GLU A 154 19.85 2.14 3.60
CA GLU A 154 21.19 1.61 3.32
C GLU A 154 21.66 0.68 4.45
N LYS A 155 21.54 1.10 5.71
CA LYS A 155 21.87 0.26 6.88
C LYS A 155 21.05 -1.04 6.91
N LEU A 156 19.76 -0.96 6.60
CA LEU A 156 18.86 -2.11 6.60
C LEU A 156 19.20 -3.12 5.50
N LEU A 157 19.53 -2.61 4.30
CA LEU A 157 19.77 -3.43 3.11
C LEU A 157 21.22 -3.90 2.96
N ALA A 158 22.19 -3.24 3.61
CA ALA A 158 23.60 -3.61 3.53
C ALA A 158 23.84 -5.07 3.92
N THR A 159 24.27 -5.88 2.94
CA THR A 159 24.67 -7.26 3.14
C THR A 159 25.47 -7.76 1.95
N ASN A 160 26.44 -8.64 2.23
CA ASN A 160 27.31 -9.23 1.20
C ASN A 160 27.01 -10.70 0.93
N THR A 161 26.00 -11.28 1.59
CA THR A 161 25.66 -12.70 1.49
C THR A 161 24.30 -12.90 0.83
N VAL A 162 24.16 -14.00 0.08
CA VAL A 162 22.88 -14.41 -0.52
C VAL A 162 21.83 -14.68 0.56
N GLY A 163 22.23 -15.22 1.72
CA GLY A 163 21.35 -15.40 2.86
C GLY A 163 20.82 -14.07 3.41
N GLY A 164 21.69 -13.05 3.51
CA GLY A 164 21.28 -11.70 3.91
C GLY A 164 20.33 -11.04 2.91
N LEU A 165 20.57 -11.23 1.60
CA LEU A 165 19.66 -10.80 0.55
C LEU A 165 18.27 -11.44 0.71
N GLY A 166 18.22 -12.75 0.97
CA GLY A 166 16.98 -13.48 1.23
C GLY A 166 16.20 -12.92 2.43
N ILE A 167 16.91 -12.61 3.53
CA ILE A 167 16.31 -11.95 4.71
C ILE A 167 15.75 -10.57 4.34
N ASN A 168 16.49 -9.77 3.56
CA ASN A 168 16.03 -8.45 3.14
C ASN A 168 14.80 -8.53 2.24
N ILE A 169 14.73 -9.51 1.33
CA ILE A 169 13.53 -9.75 0.51
C ILE A 169 12.33 -10.09 1.41
N ILE A 170 12.50 -10.95 2.40
CA ILE A 170 11.39 -11.32 3.31
C ILE A 170 10.92 -10.11 4.11
N ILE A 171 11.84 -9.35 4.70
CA ILE A 171 11.51 -8.25 5.60
C ILE A 171 11.03 -7.02 4.83
N VAL A 172 11.76 -6.58 3.80
CA VAL A 172 11.51 -5.29 3.14
C VAL A 172 10.54 -5.43 1.96
N ALA A 173 10.57 -6.55 1.23
CA ALA A 173 9.68 -6.73 0.09
C ALA A 173 8.40 -7.48 0.47
N LEU A 174 8.52 -8.70 0.99
CA LEU A 174 7.36 -9.57 1.22
C LEU A 174 6.47 -9.08 2.36
N SER A 175 7.06 -8.76 3.53
CA SER A 175 6.27 -8.38 4.69
C SER A 175 5.51 -7.06 4.47
N ALA A 176 6.17 -6.08 3.83
CA ALA A 176 5.55 -4.82 3.40
C ALA A 176 4.43 -5.05 2.39
N ALA A 177 4.69 -5.79 1.30
CA ALA A 177 3.69 -6.06 0.29
C ALA A 177 2.44 -6.75 0.85
N VAL A 178 2.59 -7.68 1.78
CA VAL A 178 1.43 -8.35 2.39
C VAL A 178 0.71 -7.42 3.37
N CYS A 179 1.43 -6.84 4.34
CA CYS A 179 0.80 -6.08 5.43
C CYS A 179 0.21 -4.76 4.96
N GLU A 180 0.92 -4.03 4.11
CA GLU A 180 0.46 -2.75 3.58
C GLU A 180 -0.71 -2.96 2.61
N GLU A 181 -0.69 -3.93 1.72
CA GLU A 181 -1.84 -4.18 0.84
C GLU A 181 -3.08 -4.65 1.60
N LEU A 182 -2.91 -5.44 2.67
CA LEU A 182 -4.01 -5.76 3.59
C LEU A 182 -4.59 -4.50 4.23
N PHE A 183 -3.75 -3.56 4.65
CA PHE A 183 -4.21 -2.32 5.28
C PHE A 183 -4.87 -1.37 4.27
N PHE A 184 -4.16 -1.02 3.21
CA PHE A 184 -4.59 -0.01 2.25
C PHE A 184 -5.71 -0.51 1.34
N ARG A 185 -5.56 -1.69 0.73
CA ARG A 185 -6.53 -2.22 -0.25
C ARG A 185 -7.54 -3.14 0.43
N GLY A 186 -7.10 -3.84 1.47
CA GLY A 186 -7.95 -4.72 2.26
C GLY A 186 -8.91 -3.98 3.18
N PHE A 187 -8.46 -2.93 3.86
CA PHE A 187 -9.31 -2.20 4.81
C PHE A 187 -9.68 -0.79 4.32
N LEU A 188 -8.70 0.06 4.03
CA LEU A 188 -8.91 1.49 3.87
C LEU A 188 -9.71 1.84 2.61
N LEU A 189 -9.26 1.35 1.45
CA LEU A 189 -9.93 1.52 0.16
C LEU A 189 -11.40 1.08 0.25
N ARG A 190 -11.66 -0.08 0.87
CA ARG A 190 -13.02 -0.62 1.02
C ARG A 190 -13.89 0.29 1.86
N SER A 191 -13.37 0.74 2.99
CA SER A 191 -14.08 1.66 3.88
C SER A 191 -14.50 2.94 3.12
N PHE A 192 -13.63 3.47 2.26
CA PHE A 192 -13.94 4.62 1.42
C PHE A 192 -14.94 4.31 0.31
N THR A 193 -14.80 3.19 -0.41
CA THR A 193 -15.72 2.81 -1.50
C THR A 193 -17.18 2.59 -1.03
N GLU A 194 -17.40 2.38 0.27
CA GLU A 194 -18.76 2.34 0.83
C GLU A 194 -19.46 3.71 0.85
N HIS A 195 -18.72 4.82 0.72
CA HIS A 195 -19.19 6.18 0.95
C HIS A 195 -18.93 7.14 -0.21
N ILE A 196 -17.88 6.91 -1.00
CA ILE A 196 -17.48 7.76 -2.12
C ILE A 196 -17.23 6.92 -3.38
N ASP A 197 -17.11 7.59 -4.53
CA ASP A 197 -16.80 6.94 -5.81
C ASP A 197 -15.52 6.09 -5.73
N THR A 198 -15.49 4.99 -6.49
CA THR A 198 -14.39 4.02 -6.43
C THR A 198 -13.07 4.62 -6.87
N HIS A 199 -13.06 5.46 -7.91
CA HIS A 199 -11.81 6.06 -8.39
C HIS A 199 -11.31 7.14 -7.42
N ILE A 200 -12.22 7.92 -6.83
CA ILE A 200 -11.86 8.88 -5.77
C ILE A 200 -11.28 8.15 -4.56
N ALA A 201 -11.89 7.04 -4.13
CA ALA A 201 -11.39 6.21 -3.04
C ALA A 201 -9.99 5.64 -3.32
N VAL A 202 -9.72 5.21 -4.56
CA VAL A 202 -8.38 4.75 -4.97
C VAL A 202 -7.34 5.85 -4.83
N TRP A 203 -7.58 7.03 -5.38
CA TRP A 203 -6.63 8.14 -5.29
C TRP A 203 -6.44 8.65 -3.86
N LEU A 204 -7.52 8.76 -3.08
CA LEU A 204 -7.43 9.12 -1.67
C LEU A 204 -6.58 8.12 -0.88
N THR A 205 -6.78 6.81 -1.12
CA THR A 205 -5.98 5.77 -0.48
C THR A 205 -4.52 5.84 -0.90
N ALA A 206 -4.24 6.13 -2.17
CA ALA A 206 -2.89 6.28 -2.71
C ALA A 206 -2.14 7.51 -2.16
N ILE A 207 -2.85 8.62 -1.97
CA ILE A 207 -2.33 9.83 -1.30
C ILE A 207 -1.95 9.50 0.14
N ILE A 208 -2.85 8.85 0.89
CA ILE A 208 -2.58 8.47 2.29
C ILE A 208 -1.40 7.49 2.35
N PHE A 209 -1.38 6.49 1.47
CA PHE A 209 -0.27 5.54 1.34
C PHE A 209 1.06 6.25 1.16
N SER A 210 1.15 7.20 0.22
CA SER A 210 2.39 7.93 -0.01
C SER A 210 2.74 8.90 1.13
N PHE A 211 1.73 9.50 1.77
CA PHE A 211 1.94 10.49 2.82
C PHE A 211 2.57 9.90 4.08
N ILE A 212 2.11 8.72 4.50
CA ILE A 212 2.59 8.09 5.75
C ILE A 212 4.05 7.62 5.70
N HIS A 213 4.68 7.66 4.53
CA HIS A 213 6.10 7.37 4.37
C HIS A 213 6.99 8.55 4.80
N PHE A 214 6.44 9.76 4.94
CA PHE A 214 7.18 10.98 5.30
C PHE A 214 8.38 11.31 4.37
N GLN A 215 8.36 10.78 3.15
CA GLN A 215 9.36 10.99 2.11
C GLN A 215 8.72 11.70 0.92
N PHE A 216 8.74 13.04 0.97
CA PHE A 216 8.02 13.88 0.03
C PHE A 216 8.69 13.98 -1.36
N LEU A 217 10.00 13.74 -1.47
CA LEU A 217 10.70 13.72 -2.77
C LEU A 217 10.44 12.41 -3.55
N GLY A 218 9.96 11.36 -2.89
CA GLY A 218 9.40 10.18 -3.55
C GLY A 218 7.88 10.08 -3.48
N PHE A 219 7.17 11.18 -3.20
CA PHE A 219 5.72 11.16 -2.97
C PHE A 219 4.92 10.84 -4.24
N ILE A 220 5.13 11.61 -5.29
CA ILE A 220 4.35 11.45 -6.53
C ILE A 220 4.53 10.07 -7.18
N PRO A 221 5.75 9.52 -7.35
CA PRO A 221 5.89 8.17 -7.89
C PRO A 221 5.19 7.10 -7.03
N ARG A 222 5.30 7.17 -5.69
CA ARG A 222 4.60 6.26 -4.77
C ARG A 222 3.08 6.41 -4.84
N MET A 223 2.57 7.62 -4.93
CA MET A 223 1.14 7.88 -5.10
C MET A 223 0.62 7.27 -6.42
N VAL A 224 1.34 7.43 -7.52
CA VAL A 224 0.94 6.86 -8.83
C VAL A 224 0.94 5.32 -8.80
N LEU A 225 2.00 4.70 -8.27
CA LEU A 225 2.03 3.25 -8.05
C LEU A 225 0.89 2.81 -7.11
N GLY A 226 0.65 3.58 -6.05
CA GLY A 226 -0.41 3.30 -5.10
C GLY A 226 -1.81 3.32 -5.75
N ALA A 227 -2.05 4.26 -6.67
CA ALA A 227 -3.28 4.33 -7.44
C ALA A 227 -3.39 3.16 -8.43
N ALA A 228 -2.28 2.76 -9.08
CA ALA A 228 -2.24 1.60 -9.95
C ALA A 228 -2.60 0.30 -9.18
N PHE A 229 -1.98 0.07 -8.02
CA PHE A 229 -2.28 -1.10 -7.18
C PHE A 229 -3.73 -1.08 -6.66
N GLY A 230 -4.27 0.11 -6.37
CA GLY A 230 -5.69 0.27 -6.04
C GLY A 230 -6.61 -0.19 -7.17
N HIS A 231 -6.33 0.18 -8.41
CA HIS A 231 -7.08 -0.30 -9.58
C HIS A 231 -6.90 -1.80 -9.82
N MET A 232 -5.69 -2.34 -9.62
CA MET A 232 -5.45 -3.79 -9.70
C MET A 232 -6.27 -4.57 -8.67
N ALA A 233 -6.44 -4.03 -7.46
CA ALA A 233 -7.30 -4.62 -6.43
C ALA A 233 -8.78 -4.69 -6.88
N ILE A 234 -9.27 -3.61 -7.51
CA ILE A 234 -10.65 -3.51 -8.01
C ILE A 234 -10.88 -4.44 -9.21
N TYR A 235 -9.99 -4.40 -10.21
CA TYR A 235 -10.13 -5.20 -11.43
C TYR A 235 -9.86 -6.69 -11.18
N GLY A 236 -8.89 -7.00 -10.31
CA GLY A 236 -8.59 -8.35 -9.89
C GLY A 236 -9.60 -8.94 -8.90
N LYS A 237 -10.45 -8.10 -8.28
CA LYS A 237 -11.35 -8.51 -7.16
C LYS A 237 -10.60 -9.32 -6.08
N SER A 238 -9.30 -9.05 -5.92
CA SER A 238 -8.36 -9.86 -5.15
C SER A 238 -7.16 -9.01 -4.74
N LEU A 239 -6.57 -9.32 -3.60
CA LEU A 239 -5.34 -8.67 -3.14
C LEU A 239 -4.08 -9.27 -3.75
N TRP A 240 -4.16 -10.45 -4.39
CA TRP A 240 -2.96 -11.11 -4.91
C TRP A 240 -2.28 -10.35 -6.04
N ALA A 241 -3.04 -9.67 -6.91
CA ALA A 241 -2.48 -8.83 -7.97
C ALA A 241 -1.69 -7.62 -7.42
N PRO A 242 -2.26 -6.76 -6.55
CA PRO A 242 -1.48 -5.68 -5.93
C PRO A 242 -0.37 -6.18 -5.01
N ILE A 243 -0.55 -7.30 -4.27
CA ILE A 243 0.52 -7.90 -3.46
C ILE A 243 1.68 -8.34 -4.35
N ALA A 244 1.41 -9.00 -5.48
CA ALA A 244 2.46 -9.41 -6.41
C ALA A 244 3.19 -8.20 -7.00
N ALA A 245 2.46 -7.18 -7.45
CA ALA A 245 3.08 -5.96 -7.97
C ALA A 245 3.92 -5.22 -6.91
N HIS A 246 3.41 -5.04 -5.70
CA HIS A 246 4.13 -4.38 -4.62
C HIS A 246 5.37 -5.20 -4.21
N PHE A 247 5.23 -6.51 -4.05
CA PHE A 247 6.37 -7.40 -3.77
C PHE A 247 7.44 -7.29 -4.85
N THR A 248 7.06 -7.39 -6.13
CA THR A 248 7.99 -7.28 -7.25
C THR A 248 8.70 -5.92 -7.25
N ASN A 249 7.97 -4.83 -7.03
CA ASN A 249 8.54 -3.48 -6.97
C ASN A 249 9.62 -3.37 -5.88
N ASN A 250 9.30 -3.82 -4.66
CA ASN A 250 10.25 -3.73 -3.55
C ASN A 250 11.41 -4.73 -3.71
N ALA A 251 11.14 -5.92 -4.25
CA ALA A 251 12.17 -6.92 -4.51
C ALA A 251 13.18 -6.42 -5.56
N ILE A 252 12.73 -5.75 -6.62
CA ILE A 252 13.61 -5.08 -7.60
C ILE A 252 14.52 -4.09 -6.88
N GLY A 253 13.98 -3.23 -6.01
CA GLY A 253 14.78 -2.27 -5.24
C GLY A 253 15.83 -2.95 -4.33
N VAL A 254 15.42 -3.99 -3.59
CA VAL A 254 16.33 -4.76 -2.71
C VAL A 254 17.44 -5.45 -3.51
N VAL A 255 17.11 -6.09 -4.63
CA VAL A 255 18.08 -6.78 -5.49
C VAL A 255 19.02 -5.77 -6.16
N ALA A 256 18.50 -4.66 -6.70
CA ALA A 256 19.31 -3.61 -7.29
C ALA A 256 20.30 -3.03 -6.27
N PHE A 257 19.84 -2.77 -5.04
CA PHE A 257 20.74 -2.34 -3.97
C PHE A 257 21.83 -3.36 -3.67
N TYR A 258 21.49 -4.65 -3.53
CA TYR A 258 22.47 -5.71 -3.27
C TYR A 258 23.54 -5.80 -4.36
N LEU A 259 23.14 -5.77 -5.64
CA LEU A 259 24.05 -5.84 -6.77
C LEU A 259 25.03 -4.66 -6.80
N SER A 260 24.52 -3.45 -6.56
CA SER A 260 25.31 -2.21 -6.48
C SER A 260 26.24 -2.20 -5.27
N HIS A 261 25.73 -2.52 -4.08
CA HIS A 261 26.50 -2.55 -2.82
C HIS A 261 27.68 -3.52 -2.89
N ASN A 262 27.50 -4.67 -3.56
CA ASN A 262 28.53 -5.68 -3.73
C ASN A 262 29.42 -5.46 -4.97
N LYS A 263 29.24 -4.36 -5.71
CA LYS A 263 29.97 -4.04 -6.94
C LYS A 263 29.91 -5.16 -7.99
N ILE A 264 28.81 -5.91 -8.00
CA ILE A 264 28.55 -6.96 -9.01
C ILE A 264 28.20 -6.30 -10.34
N THR A 265 27.40 -5.22 -10.28
CA THR A 265 27.07 -4.38 -11.41
C THR A 265 27.10 -2.91 -10.99
N ASP A 266 27.65 -2.07 -11.86
CA ASP A 266 27.50 -0.62 -11.74
C ASP A 266 26.10 -0.24 -12.24
N ILE A 267 25.09 -0.41 -11.38
CA ILE A 267 23.77 0.19 -11.62
C ILE A 267 23.92 1.69 -11.40
N LYS A 268 24.46 2.39 -12.40
CA LYS A 268 24.36 3.84 -12.46
C LYS A 268 22.88 4.19 -12.54
N THR A 269 22.50 5.33 -11.97
CA THR A 269 21.17 5.91 -12.16
C THR A 269 20.92 6.07 -13.66
N GLU A 270 20.28 5.08 -14.28
CA GLU A 270 20.07 5.07 -15.72
C GLU A 270 19.20 6.27 -16.06
N ASN A 271 19.72 7.15 -16.91
CA ASN A 271 18.87 8.12 -17.59
C ASN A 271 18.27 7.42 -18.80
N PHE A 272 17.14 6.73 -18.59
CA PHE A 272 16.40 6.07 -19.67
C PHE A 272 16.06 7.04 -20.83
N GLY A 273 16.05 8.35 -20.56
CA GLY A 273 15.71 9.37 -21.54
C GLY A 273 14.20 9.50 -21.73
N THR A 274 13.76 10.73 -22.05
CA THR A 274 12.33 11.10 -22.09
C THR A 274 11.51 10.20 -23.02
N ALA A 275 12.05 9.83 -24.18
CA ALA A 275 11.34 8.98 -25.14
C ALA A 275 11.00 7.59 -24.57
N ILE A 276 11.97 6.94 -23.90
CA ILE A 276 11.77 5.63 -23.27
C ILE A 276 10.81 5.74 -22.08
N SER A 277 10.95 6.78 -21.25
CA SER A 277 10.05 7.01 -20.11
C SER A 277 8.60 7.25 -20.56
N VAL A 278 8.37 8.00 -21.65
CA VAL A 278 7.03 8.22 -22.22
C VAL A 278 6.47 6.92 -22.81
N ALA A 279 7.27 6.15 -23.54
CA ALA A 279 6.85 4.85 -24.07
C ALA A 279 6.48 3.87 -22.95
N SER A 280 7.30 3.82 -21.89
CA SER A 280 7.06 3.07 -20.65
C SER A 280 5.73 3.47 -20.00
N LEU A 281 5.43 4.77 -19.91
CA LEU A 281 4.16 5.26 -19.36
C LEU A 281 2.96 4.79 -20.19
N VAL A 282 3.05 4.87 -21.52
CA VAL A 282 1.99 4.39 -22.42
C VAL A 282 1.75 2.89 -22.23
N LEU A 283 2.82 2.09 -22.16
CA LEU A 283 2.71 0.65 -21.93
C LEU A 283 2.15 0.34 -20.54
N ALA A 284 2.54 1.07 -19.49
CA ALA A 284 2.00 0.93 -18.15
C ALA A 284 0.48 1.22 -18.13
N ILE A 285 0.03 2.28 -18.79
CA ILE A 285 -1.41 2.58 -18.94
C ILE A 285 -2.12 1.47 -19.73
N ALA A 286 -1.52 0.97 -20.81
CA ALA A 286 -2.09 -0.10 -21.62
C ALA A 286 -2.28 -1.39 -20.81
N THR A 287 -1.33 -1.76 -19.94
CA THR A 287 -1.47 -2.95 -19.07
C THR A 287 -2.65 -2.81 -18.08
N ILE A 288 -2.82 -1.65 -17.44
CA ILE A 288 -3.97 -1.38 -16.57
C ILE A 288 -5.29 -1.41 -17.36
N TYR A 289 -5.30 -0.84 -18.56
CA TYR A 289 -6.47 -0.89 -19.45
C TYR A 289 -6.84 -2.33 -19.84
N LEU A 290 -5.84 -3.16 -20.16
CA LEU A 290 -6.05 -4.58 -20.48
C LEU A 290 -6.66 -5.34 -19.30
N MET A 291 -6.18 -5.11 -18.07
CA MET A 291 -6.79 -5.68 -16.86
C MET A 291 -8.27 -5.28 -16.72
N ARG A 292 -8.61 -4.01 -17.00
CA ARG A 292 -10.00 -3.53 -16.99
C ARG A 292 -10.85 -4.25 -18.04
N CYS A 293 -10.31 -4.51 -19.22
CA CYS A 293 -11.00 -5.26 -20.28
C CYS A 293 -11.26 -6.72 -19.87
N ILE A 294 -10.26 -7.40 -19.31
CA ILE A 294 -10.38 -8.77 -18.78
C ILE A 294 -11.46 -8.81 -17.69
N HIS A 295 -11.45 -7.84 -16.77
CA HIS A 295 -12.45 -7.73 -15.72
C HIS A 295 -13.89 -7.57 -16.28
N LYS A 296 -14.06 -6.71 -17.28
CA LYS A 296 -15.36 -6.51 -17.95
C LYS A 296 -15.83 -7.75 -18.72
N LYS A 297 -14.92 -8.50 -19.32
CA LYS A 297 -15.23 -9.76 -20.02
C LYS A 297 -15.72 -10.80 -19.02
N ASN A 298 -14.94 -11.09 -17.99
CA ASN A 298 -15.31 -12.05 -16.96
C ASN A 298 -16.63 -11.69 -16.28
N SER A 299 -16.88 -10.39 -16.05
CA SER A 299 -18.16 -9.96 -15.46
C SER A 299 -19.35 -10.19 -16.39
N ARG A 300 -19.17 -10.12 -17.72
CA ARG A 300 -20.23 -10.43 -18.70
C ARG A 300 -20.50 -11.93 -18.80
N ASP A 301 -19.44 -12.75 -18.83
CA ASP A 301 -19.56 -14.21 -18.92
C ASP A 301 -20.24 -14.82 -17.68
N LEU A 302 -20.23 -14.14 -16.53
CA LEU A 302 -20.97 -14.54 -15.32
C LEU A 302 -22.50 -14.29 -15.38
N PHE A 303 -22.97 -13.46 -16.31
CA PHE A 303 -24.39 -13.10 -16.48
C PHE A 303 -24.97 -13.55 -17.82
N ALA A 304 -24.20 -14.27 -18.64
CA ALA A 304 -24.63 -14.96 -19.84
C ALA A 304 -24.92 -16.43 -19.52
#